data_AF-A0A972Y7V6-F1
#
_entry.id   AF-A0A972Y7V6-F1
#
_cell.length_a   1.000
_cell.length_b   1.000
_cell.length_c   1.000
_cell.angle_alpha   90.00
_cell.angle_beta   90.00
_cell.angle_gamma   90.00
#
_symmetry.space_group_name_H-M   'P 1'
#
loop_
_entity.id
_entity.type
_entity.pdbx_description
1 polymer ?
#
loop_
_entity_poly.entity_id
_entity_poly.type
_entity_poly.pdbx_seq_one_letter_code
_entity_poly.pdbx_strand_id
1 'polypeptide(L)'
;MKYRPDIDGLRAVAVLPVILFHAGMDSFSGGYVGVDVFFVVSGFLITSILAHSLDEGRFSIVEFYERRARRILPALFLVILVCIPLAWMTMPADAFTDFFKSVIATITFSSNVLFWLELAISKAPQS
;
A
#
# COMPACT_ATOMS: atom_id res chain seq x y z
N MET A 1 2.98 11.80 -22.61
CA MET A 1 1.71 11.03 -22.48
C MET A 1 0.55 11.90 -21.98
N LYS A 2 -0.62 11.78 -22.62
CA LYS A 2 -1.89 12.35 -22.16
C LYS A 2 -2.34 11.62 -20.89
N TYR A 3 -2.72 12.34 -19.84
CA TYR A 3 -3.26 11.76 -18.61
C TYR A 3 -4.46 10.85 -18.97
N ARG A 4 -4.43 9.60 -18.50
CA ARG A 4 -5.42 8.56 -18.81
C ARG A 4 -6.27 8.28 -17.56
N PRO A 5 -7.29 9.11 -17.30
CA PRO A 5 -8.14 8.97 -16.11
C PRO A 5 -8.92 7.64 -16.07
N ASP A 6 -9.08 7.00 -17.23
CA ASP A 6 -9.70 5.68 -17.37
C ASP A 6 -8.93 4.58 -16.63
N ILE A 7 -7.59 4.60 -16.67
CA ILE A 7 -6.76 3.63 -15.94
C ILE A 7 -6.80 3.89 -14.43
N ASP A 8 -6.76 5.15 -14.01
CA ASP A 8 -6.88 5.51 -12.59
C ASP A 8 -8.26 5.14 -12.04
N GLY A 9 -9.32 5.28 -12.84
CA GLY A 9 -10.67 4.81 -12.51
C GLY A 9 -10.73 3.29 -12.34
N LEU A 10 -10.10 2.52 -13.22
CA LEU A 10 -10.03 1.07 -13.09
C LEU A 10 -9.29 0.62 -11.81
N ARG A 11 -8.22 1.33 -11.43
CA ARG A 11 -7.52 1.11 -10.16
C ARG A 11 -8.43 1.40 -8.97
N ALA A 12 -9.22 2.47 -9.01
CA ALA A 12 -10.17 2.79 -7.95
C ALA A 12 -11.25 1.69 -7.79
N VAL A 13 -11.78 1.18 -8.90
CA VAL A 13 -12.74 0.06 -8.89
C VAL A 13 -12.11 -1.20 -8.31
N ALA A 14 -10.85 -1.50 -8.66
CA ALA A 14 -10.13 -2.68 -8.14
C ALA A 14 -9.90 -2.64 -6.61
N VAL A 15 -9.91 -1.45 -6.00
CA VAL A 15 -9.78 -1.29 -4.53
C VAL A 15 -11.10 -1.54 -3.80
N LEU A 16 -12.26 -1.39 -4.45
CA LEU A 16 -13.58 -1.55 -3.79
C LEU A 16 -13.76 -2.93 -3.13
N PRO A 17 -13.47 -4.08 -3.79
CA PRO A 17 -13.59 -5.38 -3.15
C PRO A 17 -12.65 -5.55 -1.94
N VAL A 18 -11.49 -4.88 -1.96
CA VAL A 18 -10.50 -4.92 -0.86
C VAL A 18 -11.05 -4.22 0.39
N ILE A 19 -11.70 -3.07 0.19
CA ILE A 19 -12.35 -2.31 1.27
C ILE A 19 -13.55 -3.07 1.81
N LEU A 20 -14.42 -3.58 0.93
CA LEU A 20 -15.63 -4.32 1.34
C LEU A 20 -15.28 -5.60 2.12
N PHE A 21 -14.21 -6.28 1.74
CA PHE A 21 -13.68 -7.42 2.49
C PHE A 21 -13.24 -7.02 3.91
N HIS A 22 -12.47 -5.94 4.05
CA HIS A 22 -12.05 -5.46 5.38
C HIS A 22 -13.20 -4.86 6.21
N ALA A 23 -14.29 -4.43 5.58
CA ALA A 23 -15.48 -3.92 6.26
C ALA A 23 -16.36 -5.03 6.89
N GLY A 24 -15.94 -6.30 6.81
CA GLY A 24 -16.66 -7.43 7.42
C GLY A 24 -17.86 -7.92 6.60
N MET A 25 -17.90 -7.62 5.29
CA MET A 25 -18.92 -8.16 4.41
C MET A 25 -18.55 -9.58 3.97
N ASP A 26 -19.01 -10.59 4.71
CA ASP A 26 -18.72 -12.01 4.48
C ASP A 26 -19.07 -12.52 3.06
N SER A 27 -19.97 -11.82 2.34
CA SER A 27 -20.29 -12.14 0.94
C SER A 27 -19.19 -11.79 -0.07
N PHE A 28 -18.13 -11.08 0.35
CA PHE A 28 -16.99 -10.69 -0.48
C PHE A 28 -15.71 -11.41 -0.05
N SER A 29 -15.72 -12.74 0.01
CA SER A 29 -14.50 -13.55 0.23
C SER A 29 -13.42 -13.38 -0.85
N GLY A 30 -13.69 -12.58 -1.89
CA GLY A 30 -12.81 -12.28 -3.03
C GLY A 30 -11.98 -10.99 -2.92
N GLY A 31 -11.78 -10.42 -1.73
CA GLY A 31 -10.94 -9.23 -1.55
C GLY A 31 -9.55 -9.34 -2.21
N TYR A 32 -8.97 -10.55 -2.21
CA TYR A 32 -7.71 -10.87 -2.88
C TYR A 32 -7.72 -10.64 -4.40
N VAL A 33 -8.85 -10.89 -5.08
CA VAL A 33 -8.98 -10.65 -6.52
C VAL A 33 -8.84 -9.15 -6.84
N GLY A 34 -9.39 -8.29 -5.98
CA GLY A 34 -9.22 -6.84 -6.10
C GLY A 34 -7.75 -6.42 -5.98
N VAL A 35 -7.02 -7.02 -5.05
CA VAL A 35 -5.58 -6.81 -4.87
C VAL A 35 -4.80 -7.22 -6.12
N ASP A 36 -5.06 -8.42 -6.67
CA ASP A 36 -4.39 -8.93 -7.86
C ASP A 36 -4.62 -8.02 -9.08
N VAL A 37 -5.88 -7.64 -9.34
CA VAL A 37 -6.23 -6.74 -10.45
C VAL A 37 -5.56 -5.37 -10.28
N PHE A 38 -5.56 -4.82 -9.06
CA PHE A 38 -4.91 -3.54 -8.79
C PHE A 38 -3.41 -3.59 -9.09
N PHE A 39 -2.72 -4.66 -8.69
CA PHE A 39 -1.29 -4.82 -8.96
C PHE A 39 -0.99 -5.02 -10.44
N VAL A 40 -1.77 -5.82 -11.16
CA VAL A 40 -1.60 -6.04 -12.61
C VAL A 40 -1.78 -4.72 -13.38
N VAL A 41 -2.85 -3.97 -13.11
CA VAL A 41 -3.12 -2.68 -13.77
C VAL A 41 -2.02 -1.66 -13.44
N SER A 42 -1.57 -1.61 -12.19
CA SER A 42 -0.49 -0.71 -11.77
C SER A 42 0.84 -1.08 -12.44
N GLY A 43 1.16 -2.37 -12.55
CA GLY A 43 2.35 -2.87 -13.23
C GLY A 43 2.35 -2.52 -14.71
N PHE A 44 1.24 -2.76 -15.41
CA PHE A 44 1.08 -2.36 -16.82
C PHE A 44 1.32 -0.85 -17.02
N LEU A 45 0.73 -0.01 -16.16
CA LEU A 45 0.88 1.44 -16.25
C LEU A 45 2.34 1.89 -16.01
N ILE A 46 2.99 1.36 -14.98
CA ILE A 46 4.39 1.70 -14.66
C ILE A 46 5.30 1.30 -15.82
N THR A 47 5.15 0.08 -16.33
CA THR A 47 5.95 -0.43 -17.45
C THR A 47 5.72 0.40 -18.72
N SER A 48 4.47 0.80 -19.01
CA SER A 48 4.16 1.66 -20.15
C SER A 48 4.80 3.05 -20.04
N ILE A 49 4.76 3.67 -18.85
CA ILE A 49 5.44 4.95 -18.59
C ILE A 49 6.95 4.81 -18.77
N LEU A 50 7.52 3.73 -18.25
CA LEU A 50 8.94 3.44 -18.32
C LEU A 50 9.39 3.22 -19.77
N ALA A 51 8.68 2.39 -20.52
CA ALA A 51 8.97 2.09 -21.93
C ALA A 51 8.95 3.36 -22.80
N HIS A 52 7.96 4.23 -22.62
CA HIS A 52 7.88 5.49 -23.35
C HIS A 52 8.98 6.47 -22.96
N SER A 53 9.31 6.56 -21.66
CA SER A 53 10.37 7.46 -21.18
C SER A 53 11.76 7.01 -21.66
N LEU A 54 11.95 5.70 -21.83
CA LEU A 54 13.15 5.11 -22.44
C LEU A 54 13.23 5.43 -23.94
N ASP A 55 12.12 5.27 -24.67
CA ASP A 55 12.05 5.56 -26.12
C ASP A 55 12.31 7.05 -26.41
N GLU A 56 11.88 7.94 -25.51
CA GLU A 56 12.14 9.39 -25.58
C GLU A 56 13.54 9.80 -25.08
N GLY A 57 14.35 8.86 -24.58
CA GLY A 57 15.70 9.13 -24.03
C GLY A 57 15.72 9.99 -22.77
N ARG A 58 14.56 10.23 -22.13
CA ARG A 58 14.39 11.10 -20.95
C ARG A 58 14.22 10.32 -19.65
N PHE A 59 14.56 9.04 -19.65
CA PHE A 59 14.35 8.20 -18.48
C PHE A 59 15.31 8.57 -17.34
N SER A 60 14.73 8.97 -16.20
CA SER A 60 15.44 9.15 -14.94
C SER A 60 14.73 8.36 -13.84
N ILE A 61 15.44 7.39 -13.25
CA ILE A 61 14.96 6.64 -12.09
C ILE A 61 14.64 7.59 -10.94
N VAL A 62 15.47 8.62 -10.75
CA VAL A 62 15.30 9.61 -9.67
C VAL A 62 14.00 10.37 -9.85
N GLU A 63 13.72 10.90 -11.04
CA GLU A 63 12.46 11.61 -11.32
C GLU A 63 11.23 10.70 -11.17
N PHE A 64 11.36 9.42 -11.55
CA PHE A 64 10.29 8.44 -11.40
C PHE A 64 9.93 8.24 -9.92
N TYR A 65 10.93 7.99 -9.07
CA TYR A 65 10.71 7.81 -7.64
C TYR A 65 10.29 9.13 -6.96
N GLU A 66 10.80 10.27 -7.39
CA GLU A 66 10.40 11.58 -6.85
C GLU A 66 8.91 11.86 -7.09
N ARG A 67 8.42 11.65 -8.32
CA ARG A 67 7.00 11.82 -8.64
C ARG A 67 6.11 10.87 -7.84
N ARG A 68 6.59 9.65 -7.59
CA ARG A 68 5.87 8.66 -6.80
C ARG A 68 5.86 9.02 -5.31
N ALA A 69 6.99 9.46 -4.78
CA ALA A 69 7.13 9.95 -3.40
C ALA A 69 6.21 11.15 -3.15
N ARG A 70 6.19 12.15 -4.05
CA ARG A 70 5.32 13.34 -3.95
C ARG A 70 3.82 13.00 -3.97
N ARG A 71 3.44 11.84 -4.49
CA ARG A 71 2.04 11.37 -4.52
C ARG A 71 1.68 10.52 -3.30
N ILE A 72 2.59 9.65 -2.82
CA ILE A 72 2.31 8.68 -1.75
C ILE A 72 2.64 9.22 -0.36
N LEU A 73 3.78 9.91 -0.21
CA LEU A 73 4.25 10.41 1.08
C LEU A 73 3.27 11.37 1.78
N PRO A 74 2.59 12.31 1.09
CA PRO A 74 1.66 13.22 1.76
C PRO A 74 0.52 12.48 2.46
N ALA A 75 -0.05 11.46 1.80
CA ALA A 75 -1.11 10.63 2.36
C ALA A 75 -0.58 9.78 3.53
N LEU A 76 0.62 9.20 3.39
CA LEU A 76 1.26 8.42 4.46
C LEU A 76 1.47 9.26 5.72
N PHE A 77 2.10 10.43 5.59
CA PHE A 77 2.38 11.30 6.74
C PHE A 77 1.09 11.81 7.38
N LEU A 78 0.07 12.14 6.57
CA LEU A 78 -1.24 12.55 7.10
C LEU A 78 -1.88 11.44 7.94
N VAL A 79 -1.87 10.20 7.46
CA VAL A 79 -2.42 9.05 8.20
C VAL A 79 -1.63 8.82 9.50
N ILE A 80 -0.30 8.84 9.44
CA ILE A 80 0.54 8.68 10.64
C ILE A 80 0.27 9.79 11.66
N LEU A 81 0.19 11.04 11.20
CA LEU A 81 -0.05 12.22 12.05
C LEU A 81 -1.39 12.14 12.76
N VAL A 82 -2.42 11.58 12.11
CA VAL A 82 -3.74 11.38 12.71
C VAL A 82 -3.76 10.16 13.63
N CYS A 83 -3.14 9.06 13.23
CA CYS A 83 -3.18 7.80 13.98
C CYS A 83 -2.33 7.82 15.26
N ILE A 84 -1.18 8.52 15.30
CA ILE A 84 -0.32 8.55 16.50
C ILE A 84 -1.04 9.16 17.72
N PRO A 85 -1.65 10.36 17.63
CA PRO A 85 -2.39 10.96 18.75
C PRO A 85 -3.60 10.11 19.14
N LEU A 86 -4.35 9.58 18.17
CA LEU A 86 -5.48 8.70 18.44
C LEU A 86 -5.05 7.46 19.21
N ALA A 87 -4.01 6.77 18.74
CA ALA A 87 -3.47 5.58 19.39
C ALA A 87 -3.00 5.90 20.82
N TRP A 88 -2.31 7.02 21.03
CA TRP A 88 -1.90 7.48 22.37
C TRP A 88 -3.09 7.71 23.31
N MET A 89 -4.21 8.23 22.81
CA MET A 89 -5.40 8.50 23.62
C MET A 89 -6.26 7.25 23.89
N THR A 90 -6.26 6.26 22.99
CA THR A 90 -7.21 5.13 23.05
C THR A 90 -6.59 3.80 23.43
N MET A 91 -5.27 3.60 23.26
CA MET A 91 -4.64 2.28 23.44
C MET A 91 -3.88 2.15 24.77
N PRO A 92 -3.90 0.96 25.40
CA PRO A 92 -3.01 0.64 26.51
C PRO A 92 -1.55 0.52 26.05
N ALA A 93 -0.61 0.66 27.00
CA ALA A 93 0.84 0.77 26.72
C ALA A 93 1.42 -0.39 25.90
N ASP A 94 0.94 -1.62 26.13
CA ASP A 94 1.42 -2.80 25.40
C ASP A 94 1.03 -2.73 23.91
N ALA A 95 -0.24 -2.42 23.62
CA ALA A 95 -0.76 -2.27 22.25
C ALA A 95 -0.13 -1.07 21.51
N PHE A 96 0.22 -0.02 22.24
CA PHE A 96 0.88 1.15 21.69
C PHE A 96 2.30 0.85 21.19
N THR A 97 3.01 -0.07 21.85
CA THR A 97 4.35 -0.51 21.44
C THR A 97 4.31 -1.27 20.11
N ASP A 98 3.32 -2.14 19.92
CA ASP A 98 3.14 -2.89 18.66
C ASP A 98 2.64 -1.99 17.51
N PHE A 99 1.79 -1.01 17.82
CA PHE A 99 1.44 0.05 16.88
C PHE A 99 2.69 0.81 16.42
N PHE A 100 3.59 1.19 17.33
CA PHE A 100 4.82 1.90 16.97
C PHE A 100 5.74 1.07 16.05
N LYS A 101 5.88 -0.23 16.29
CA LYS A 101 6.60 -1.15 15.38
C LYS A 101 5.97 -1.14 13.98
N SER A 102 4.64 -1.15 13.91
CA SER A 102 3.88 -1.09 12.65
C SER A 102 4.09 0.23 11.91
N VAL A 103 4.15 1.35 12.63
CA VAL A 103 4.45 2.67 12.06
C VAL A 103 5.86 2.70 11.47
N ILE A 104 6.86 2.22 12.21
CA ILE A 104 8.27 2.16 11.74
C ILE A 104 8.36 1.27 10.50
N ALA A 105 7.74 0.09 10.51
CA ALA A 105 7.73 -0.79 9.34
C ALA A 105 7.06 -0.14 8.12
N THR A 106 6.00 0.65 8.34
CA THR A 106 5.29 1.36 7.26
C THR A 106 6.13 2.49 6.67
N ILE A 107 6.82 3.27 7.50
CA ILE A 107 7.75 4.32 7.04
C ILE A 107 8.89 3.71 6.22
N THR A 108 9.37 2.54 6.63
CA THR A 108 10.47 1.84 5.94
C THR A 108 9.99 1.10 4.69
N PHE A 109 8.68 1.14 4.39
CA PHE A 109 8.02 0.30 3.36
C PHE A 109 8.29 -1.20 3.53
N SER A 110 8.63 -1.62 4.75
CA SER A 110 8.94 -3.00 5.14
C SER A 110 7.75 -3.70 5.81
N SER A 111 6.56 -3.09 5.85
CA SER A 111 5.38 -3.70 6.47
C SER A 111 5.07 -5.07 5.90
N ASN A 112 5.22 -5.26 4.58
CA ASN A 112 5.03 -6.59 3.96
C ASN A 112 6.02 -7.63 4.49
N VAL A 113 7.25 -7.23 4.85
CA VAL A 113 8.26 -8.12 5.42
C VAL A 113 7.95 -8.42 6.89
N LEU A 114 7.55 -7.40 7.65
CA LEU A 114 7.14 -7.56 9.06
C LEU A 114 5.94 -8.49 9.19
N PHE A 115 4.87 -8.25 8.41
CA PHE A 115 3.69 -9.11 8.42
C PHE A 115 4.01 -10.54 7.98
N TRP A 116 4.92 -10.71 7.01
CA TRP A 116 5.37 -12.03 6.59
C TRP A 116 6.12 -12.77 7.72
N LEU A 117 6.95 -12.06 8.48
CA LEU A 117 7.64 -12.60 9.67
C LEU A 117 6.67 -12.93 10.81
N GLU A 118 5.70 -12.08 11.13
CA GLU A 118 4.68 -12.36 12.17
C GLU A 118 3.81 -13.57 11.81
N LEU A 119 3.41 -13.70 10.55
CA LEU A 119 2.68 -14.88 10.06
C LEU A 119 3.56 -16.14 10.12
N ALA A 120 4.85 -16.03 9.81
CA ALA A 120 5.80 -17.13 9.90
C ALA A 120 6.02 -17.59 11.35
N ILE A 121 6.07 -16.66 12.30
CA ILE A 121 6.26 -16.94 13.73
C ILE A 121 4.97 -17.51 14.35
N SER A 122 3.78 -16.98 14.01
CA SER A 122 2.51 -17.50 14.54
C SER A 122 2.15 -18.90 14.05
N LYS A 123 2.67 -19.30 12.88
CA LYS A 123 2.53 -20.65 12.32
C LYS A 123 3.65 -21.61 12.74
N ALA A 124 4.65 -21.15 13.51
CA ALA A 124 5.64 -22.05 14.06
C ALA A 124 4.93 -23.00 15.04
N PRO A 125 5.06 -24.33 14.87
CA PRO A 125 4.46 -25.27 15.80
C PRO A 125 5.06 -25.01 17.18
N GLN A 126 4.19 -24.66 18.15
CA GLN A 126 4.52 -24.73 19.57
C GLN A 126 4.79 -26.21 19.87
N SER A 127 6.06 -26.61 19.79
CA SER A 127 6.54 -27.92 20.23
C SER A 127 6.68 -27.94 21.74
#